data_AF-A0A7X7YAU0-F1
#
_entry.id   AF-A0A7X7YAU0-F1
#
_cell.length_a   1.000
_cell.length_b   1.000
_cell.length_c   1.000
_cell.angle_alpha   90.00
_cell.angle_beta   90.00
_cell.angle_gamma   90.00
#
_symmetry.space_group_name_H-M   'P 1'
#
loop_
_entity.id
_entity.type
_entity.pdbx_description
1 polymer ?
#
loop_
_entity_poly.entity_id
_entity_poly.type
_entity_poly.pdbx_seq_one_letter_code
_entity_poly.pdbx_strand_id
1 'polypeptide(L)'
;MILYYDNRFETVNFGMKHLKKSIEKNNILYVEKPLSSFTGGSGQLSVIASFVGQGVCKDIRGLEEGGFDITKEDSHIYITGGDHVGLMYGILDVAETIEFYGVEGIKCKTENPFLKMRGVKFNLPFEPYANGDPFEKNIKTCLDINFWRDYIDFLALNRYNCLSLWSEHPFHMMFRLEKYPYTCPYSDVELEKYKDVYKFIFRHAKMRGLKTYLITYKDNPFCCKGPWSPGRTRGYVRMV
;
A
#
# COMPACT_ATOMS: atom_id res chain seq x y z
N MET A 1 -27.07 7.57 2.66
CA MET A 1 -25.89 7.75 3.52
C MET A 1 -24.95 8.79 2.91
N ILE A 2 -24.31 9.65 3.69
CA ILE A 2 -23.34 10.62 3.16
C ILE A 2 -21.92 10.17 3.51
N LEU A 3 -21.00 10.22 2.55
CA LEU A 3 -19.60 9.85 2.74
C LEU A 3 -18.74 11.12 2.69
N TYR A 4 -18.17 11.51 3.83
CA TYR A 4 -17.25 12.64 3.95
C TYR A 4 -15.82 12.12 4.05
N TYR A 5 -14.97 12.46 3.09
CA TYR A 5 -13.56 12.05 3.10
C TYR A 5 -12.67 12.97 2.25
N ASP A 6 -11.36 12.87 2.44
CA ASP A 6 -10.36 13.58 1.65
C ASP A 6 -9.89 12.72 0.48
N ASN A 7 -10.28 13.12 -0.74
CA ASN A 7 -9.98 12.37 -1.96
C ASN A 7 -8.58 12.62 -2.54
N ARG A 8 -7.77 13.46 -1.90
CA ARG A 8 -6.39 13.75 -2.35
C ARG A 8 -5.42 12.59 -2.10
N PHE A 9 -5.80 11.66 -1.23
CA PHE A 9 -4.99 10.50 -0.86
C PHE A 9 -5.49 9.24 -1.56
N GLU A 10 -4.64 8.66 -2.41
CA GLU A 10 -4.97 7.43 -3.15
C GLU A 10 -5.27 6.23 -2.25
N THR A 11 -4.67 6.17 -1.05
CA THR A 11 -4.98 5.11 -0.06
C THR A 11 -6.41 5.24 0.46
N VAL A 12 -6.87 6.48 0.70
CA VAL A 12 -8.24 6.75 1.15
C VAL A 12 -9.21 6.43 0.03
N ASN A 13 -8.92 6.85 -1.21
CA ASN A 13 -9.73 6.51 -2.39
C ASN A 13 -9.85 4.99 -2.58
N PHE A 14 -8.75 4.24 -2.35
CA PHE A 14 -8.77 2.79 -2.41
C PHE A 14 -9.69 2.18 -1.36
N GLY A 15 -9.57 2.58 -0.08
CA GLY A 15 -10.49 2.12 0.98
C GLY A 15 -11.95 2.48 0.66
N MET A 16 -12.21 3.73 0.26
CA MET A 16 -13.55 4.21 -0.07
C MET A 16 -14.17 3.47 -1.25
N LYS A 17 -13.37 3.05 -2.24
CA LYS A 17 -13.86 2.20 -3.34
C LYS A 17 -14.46 0.89 -2.82
N HIS A 18 -13.80 0.25 -1.85
CA HIS A 18 -14.29 -0.98 -1.23
C HIS A 18 -15.52 -0.73 -0.36
N LEU A 19 -15.51 0.34 0.44
CA LEU A 19 -16.68 0.74 1.22
C LEU A 19 -17.91 0.98 0.33
N LYS A 20 -17.76 1.74 -0.76
CA LYS A 20 -18.84 1.99 -1.73
C LYS A 20 -19.41 0.70 -2.31
N LYS A 21 -18.54 -0.24 -2.69
CA LYS A 21 -18.96 -1.56 -3.17
C LYS A 21 -19.80 -2.33 -2.13
N SER A 22 -19.39 -2.32 -0.86
CA SER A 22 -20.14 -2.98 0.22
C SER A 22 -21.49 -2.31 0.49
N ILE A 23 -21.56 -0.98 0.38
CA ILE A 23 -22.78 -0.18 0.52
C ILE A 23 -23.78 -0.50 -0.62
N GLU A 24 -23.29 -0.50 -1.87
CA GLU A 24 -24.09 -0.82 -3.06
C GLU A 24 -24.65 -2.24 -3.00
N LYS A 25 -23.84 -3.21 -2.56
CA LYS A 25 -24.27 -4.60 -2.37
C LYS A 25 -25.39 -4.76 -1.33
N ASN A 26 -25.49 -3.83 -0.38
CA ASN A 26 -26.55 -3.76 0.62
C ASN A 26 -27.73 -2.86 0.19
N ASN A 27 -27.78 -2.42 -1.07
CA ASN A 27 -28.83 -1.55 -1.62
C ASN A 27 -28.97 -0.20 -0.88
N ILE A 28 -27.87 0.30 -0.31
CA ILE A 28 -27.86 1.60 0.39
C ILE A 28 -27.44 2.68 -0.61
N LEU A 29 -28.23 3.73 -0.76
CA LEU A 29 -27.84 4.90 -1.56
C LEU A 29 -26.82 5.74 -0.80
N TYR A 30 -25.79 6.21 -1.50
CA TYR A 30 -24.78 7.11 -0.93
C TYR A 30 -24.55 8.37 -1.77
N VAL A 31 -24.08 9.42 -1.10
CA VAL A 31 -23.62 10.66 -1.72
C VAL A 31 -22.24 10.99 -1.19
N GLU A 32 -21.30 11.27 -2.08
CA GLU A 32 -19.93 11.66 -1.72
C GLU A 32 -19.84 13.17 -1.52
N LYS A 33 -19.19 13.60 -0.45
CA LYS A 33 -18.93 15.01 -0.15
C LYS A 33 -17.49 15.20 0.33
N PRO A 34 -16.86 16.34 0.03
CA PRO A 34 -15.53 16.63 0.55
C PRO A 34 -15.56 16.76 2.07
N LEU A 35 -14.51 16.30 2.73
CA LEU A 35 -14.38 16.38 4.19
C LEU A 35 -14.59 17.81 4.74
N SER A 36 -14.15 18.83 3.99
CA SER A 36 -14.29 20.25 4.36
C SER A 36 -15.74 20.76 4.41
N SER A 37 -16.69 20.03 3.82
CA SER A 37 -18.11 20.41 3.83
C SER A 37 -18.89 19.85 5.03
N PHE A 38 -18.24 19.10 5.90
CA PHE A 38 -18.87 18.54 7.09
C PHE A 38 -19.09 19.63 8.15
N THR A 39 -20.35 19.80 8.59
CA THR A 39 -20.75 20.82 9.59
C THR A 39 -21.36 20.23 10.86
N GLY A 40 -21.23 18.91 11.09
CA GLY A 40 -21.66 18.25 12.34
C GLY A 40 -23.17 18.05 12.54
N GLY A 41 -24.01 18.49 11.61
CA GLY A 41 -25.46 18.66 11.84
C GLY A 41 -26.41 17.95 10.88
N SER A 42 -26.06 16.79 10.29
CA SER A 42 -27.02 16.06 9.45
C SER A 42 -27.66 14.92 10.23
N GLY A 43 -28.98 14.97 10.47
CA GLY A 43 -29.76 13.83 10.99
C GLY A 43 -29.86 12.63 10.03
N GLN A 44 -29.06 12.62 8.97
CA GLN A 44 -28.89 11.52 8.04
C GLN A 44 -27.63 10.72 8.41
N LEU A 45 -27.72 9.39 8.27
CA LEU A 45 -26.59 8.51 8.45
C LEU A 45 -25.40 8.97 7.58
N SER A 46 -24.27 9.26 8.23
CA SER A 46 -23.08 9.78 7.57
C SER A 46 -21.83 9.06 8.07
N VAL A 47 -20.92 8.76 7.15
CA VAL A 47 -19.58 8.24 7.45
C VAL A 47 -18.59 9.38 7.26
N ILE A 48 -17.81 9.67 8.29
CA ILE A 48 -16.75 10.68 8.28
C ILE A 48 -15.42 9.94 8.37
N ALA A 49 -14.71 9.87 7.26
CA ALA A 49 -13.39 9.27 7.16
C ALA A 49 -12.32 10.36 7.16
N SER A 50 -11.49 10.39 8.19
CA SER A 50 -10.44 11.39 8.37
C SER A 50 -9.23 10.80 9.10
N PHE A 51 -8.08 11.46 9.07
CA PHE A 51 -6.91 11.02 9.84
C PHE A 51 -6.30 12.19 10.61
N VAL A 52 -5.57 11.86 11.67
CA VAL A 52 -5.01 12.84 12.62
C VAL A 52 -4.32 13.99 11.89
N GLY A 53 -4.70 15.22 12.25
CA GLY A 53 -4.20 16.46 11.62
C GLY A 53 -5.15 17.11 10.60
N GLN A 54 -6.27 16.48 10.23
CA GLN A 54 -7.23 17.05 9.27
C GLN A 54 -8.33 17.94 9.91
N GLY A 55 -8.28 18.23 11.21
CA GLY A 55 -9.17 19.19 11.88
C GLY A 55 -10.63 18.77 12.08
N VAL A 56 -11.07 17.68 11.45
CA VAL A 56 -12.39 17.05 11.64
C VAL A 56 -12.30 15.80 12.52
N CYS A 57 -11.09 15.33 12.79
CA CYS A 57 -10.85 14.16 13.63
C CYS A 57 -11.20 14.45 15.09
N LYS A 58 -11.75 13.45 15.75
CA LYS A 58 -11.69 13.39 17.20
C LYS A 58 -10.23 13.13 17.59
N ASP A 59 -9.74 13.86 18.59
CA ASP A 59 -8.38 13.66 19.08
C ASP A 59 -8.31 12.35 19.86
N ILE A 60 -8.02 11.25 19.16
CA ILE A 60 -7.91 9.91 19.74
C ILE A 60 -6.48 9.72 20.25
N ARG A 61 -6.31 9.78 21.57
CA ARG A 61 -5.02 9.55 22.21
C ARG A 61 -4.54 8.12 21.99
N GLY A 62 -3.27 7.96 21.61
CA GLY A 62 -2.63 6.64 21.51
C GLY A 62 -2.82 5.93 20.17
N LEU A 63 -3.29 6.61 19.13
CA LEU A 63 -3.37 6.07 17.78
C LEU A 63 -2.00 6.12 17.09
N GLU A 64 -1.48 4.97 16.65
CA GLU A 64 -0.17 4.84 16.00
C GLU A 64 -0.28 4.89 14.46
N GLU A 65 0.87 4.94 13.76
CA GLU A 65 0.94 4.80 12.29
C GLU A 65 0.32 3.46 11.85
N GLY A 66 -0.65 3.50 10.93
CA GLY A 66 -1.42 2.33 10.52
C GLY A 66 -2.49 1.86 11.52
N GLY A 67 -2.70 2.58 12.63
CA GLY A 67 -3.83 2.36 13.53
C GLY A 67 -5.09 3.12 13.09
N PHE A 68 -6.26 2.68 13.55
CA PHE A 68 -7.52 3.35 13.32
C PHE A 68 -8.49 3.25 14.50
N ASP A 69 -9.43 4.17 14.54
CA ASP A 69 -10.51 4.25 15.50
C ASP A 69 -11.84 4.38 14.77
N ILE A 70 -12.85 3.65 15.25
CA ILE A 70 -14.23 3.73 14.78
C ILE A 70 -15.08 4.14 15.97
N THR A 71 -15.81 5.25 15.85
CA THR A 71 -16.78 5.70 16.85
C THR A 71 -18.13 6.01 16.21
N LYS A 72 -19.20 5.72 16.95
CA LYS A 72 -20.58 6.05 16.58
C LYS A 72 -21.11 7.11 17.54
N GLU A 73 -21.64 8.20 17.00
CA GLU A 73 -22.35 9.22 17.75
C GLU A 73 -23.55 9.70 16.92
N ASP A 74 -24.73 9.65 17.52
CA ASP A 74 -25.99 9.97 16.85
C ASP A 74 -26.13 9.22 15.50
N SER A 75 -26.26 9.95 14.39
CA SER A 75 -26.31 9.44 13.02
C SER A 75 -24.94 9.45 12.31
N HIS A 76 -23.84 9.57 13.04
CA HIS A 76 -22.50 9.71 12.48
C HIS A 76 -21.60 8.53 12.87
N ILE A 77 -20.91 7.99 11.86
CA ILE A 77 -19.86 6.99 12.00
C ILE A 77 -18.55 7.67 11.68
N TYR A 78 -17.72 7.88 12.68
CA TYR A 78 -16.38 8.45 12.52
C TYR A 78 -15.38 7.31 12.35
N ILE A 79 -14.59 7.39 11.28
CA ILE A 79 -13.43 6.53 11.04
C ILE A 79 -12.21 7.44 11.07
N THR A 80 -11.39 7.30 12.11
CA THR A 80 -10.21 8.13 12.34
C THR A 80 -8.95 7.28 12.20
N GLY A 81 -8.10 7.56 11.21
CA GLY A 81 -6.78 6.93 11.08
C GLY A 81 -5.69 7.68 11.82
N GLY A 82 -4.65 6.99 12.30
CA GLY A 82 -3.43 7.64 12.79
C GLY A 82 -2.68 8.35 11.65
N ASP A 83 -2.81 7.83 10.44
CA ASP A 83 -2.34 8.37 9.18
C ASP A 83 -3.29 7.96 8.03
N HIS A 84 -2.95 8.36 6.79
CA HIS A 84 -3.77 8.03 5.62
C HIS A 84 -3.83 6.52 5.31
N VAL A 85 -2.88 5.72 5.81
CA VAL A 85 -2.86 4.25 5.67
C VAL A 85 -3.72 3.59 6.75
N GLY A 86 -3.61 4.04 8.00
CA GLY A 86 -4.50 3.63 9.09
C GLY A 86 -5.96 3.91 8.77
N LEU A 87 -6.26 5.10 8.21
CA LEU A 87 -7.60 5.43 7.75
C LEU A 87 -8.10 4.45 6.68
N MET A 88 -7.26 4.10 5.71
CA MET A 88 -7.59 3.09 4.71
C MET A 88 -7.95 1.75 5.38
N TYR A 89 -7.20 1.30 6.38
CA TYR A 89 -7.52 0.07 7.12
C TYR A 89 -8.84 0.14 7.88
N GLY A 90 -9.14 1.27 8.54
CA GLY A 90 -10.43 1.48 9.21
C GLY A 90 -11.61 1.51 8.24
N ILE A 91 -11.44 2.11 7.05
CA ILE A 91 -12.47 2.11 6.00
C ILE A 91 -12.70 0.67 5.49
N LEU A 92 -11.63 -0.09 5.26
CA LEU A 92 -11.74 -1.49 4.84
C LEU A 92 -12.45 -2.35 5.90
N ASP A 93 -12.16 -2.13 7.17
CA ASP A 93 -12.82 -2.83 8.27
C ASP A 93 -14.34 -2.54 8.34
N VAL A 94 -14.72 -1.27 8.15
CA VAL A 94 -16.13 -0.89 8.04
C VAL A 94 -16.77 -1.48 6.79
N ALA A 95 -16.05 -1.52 5.65
CA ALA A 95 -16.53 -2.11 4.41
C ALA A 95 -16.81 -3.62 4.57
N GLU A 96 -15.89 -4.36 5.20
CA GLU A 96 -16.03 -5.78 5.54
C GLU A 96 -17.24 -5.98 6.48
N THR A 97 -17.35 -5.14 7.51
CA THR A 97 -18.46 -5.23 8.47
C THR A 97 -19.82 -4.99 7.81
N ILE A 98 -19.94 -3.98 6.95
CA ILE A 98 -21.17 -3.71 6.19
C ILE A 98 -21.50 -4.87 5.26
N GLU A 99 -20.50 -5.46 4.61
CA GLU A 99 -20.72 -6.58 3.69
C GLU A 99 -21.30 -7.82 4.39
N PHE A 100 -20.84 -8.14 5.60
CA PHE A 100 -21.28 -9.35 6.32
C PHE A 100 -22.42 -9.14 7.31
N TYR A 101 -22.48 -7.97 7.96
CA TYR A 101 -23.37 -7.71 9.09
C TYR A 101 -24.24 -6.46 8.91
N GLY A 102 -24.13 -5.78 7.76
CA GLY A 102 -24.81 -4.51 7.51
C GLY A 102 -24.28 -3.35 8.35
N VAL A 103 -24.87 -2.17 8.17
CA VAL A 103 -24.47 -0.94 8.87
C VAL A 103 -24.62 -1.05 10.39
N GLU A 104 -25.65 -1.76 10.84
CA GLU A 104 -25.91 -1.97 12.27
C GLU A 104 -24.79 -2.80 12.93
N GLY A 105 -24.12 -3.67 12.16
CA GLY A 105 -23.01 -4.48 12.65
C GLY A 105 -21.74 -3.71 13.01
N ILE A 106 -21.61 -2.44 12.60
CA ILE A 106 -20.44 -1.62 12.89
C ILE A 106 -20.35 -1.39 14.41
N LYS A 107 -19.20 -1.67 15.02
CA LYS A 107 -18.97 -1.48 16.46
C LYS A 107 -17.90 -0.41 16.69
N CYS A 108 -18.03 0.32 17.80
CA CYS A 108 -16.97 1.21 18.22
C CYS A 108 -15.75 0.39 18.63
N LYS A 109 -14.58 0.73 18.10
CA LYS A 109 -13.33 0.04 18.41
C LYS A 109 -12.12 0.89 18.03
N THR A 110 -11.02 0.67 18.72
CA THR A 110 -9.72 1.26 18.42
C THR A 110 -8.73 0.12 18.20
N GLU A 111 -8.04 0.13 17.06
CA GLU A 111 -7.06 -0.90 16.70
C GLU A 111 -5.73 -0.27 16.29
N ASN A 112 -4.66 -0.70 16.93
CA ASN A 112 -3.29 -0.40 16.54
C ASN A 112 -2.60 -1.67 16.03
N PRO A 113 -1.71 -1.56 15.03
CA PRO A 113 -1.01 -2.72 14.51
C PRO A 113 -0.05 -3.30 15.55
N PHE A 114 -0.23 -4.58 15.90
CA PHE A 114 0.71 -5.28 16.78
C PHE A 114 2.13 -5.34 16.19
N LEU A 115 2.24 -5.63 14.90
CA LEU A 115 3.50 -5.57 14.15
C LEU A 115 3.52 -4.32 13.28
N LYS A 116 4.49 -3.43 13.54
CA LYS A 116 4.67 -2.18 12.77
C LYS A 116 4.98 -2.45 11.29
N MET A 117 5.67 -3.54 10.99
CA MET A 117 6.00 -3.96 9.62
C MET A 117 5.40 -5.34 9.35
N ARG A 118 4.48 -5.39 8.40
CA ARG A 118 3.82 -6.60 7.90
C ARG A 118 4.17 -6.70 6.43
N GLY A 119 5.27 -7.42 6.17
CA GLY A 119 5.92 -7.42 4.86
C GLY A 119 5.96 -8.78 4.21
N VAL A 120 5.90 -8.79 2.87
CA VAL A 120 6.12 -9.99 2.08
C VAL A 120 7.48 -9.90 1.37
N LYS A 121 8.20 -11.02 1.37
CA LYS A 121 9.40 -11.25 0.56
C LYS A 121 8.98 -11.83 -0.79
N PHE A 122 9.30 -11.13 -1.87
CA PHE A 122 9.09 -11.59 -3.24
C PHE A 122 10.44 -11.73 -3.95
N ASN A 123 10.80 -12.95 -4.35
CA ASN A 123 11.99 -13.17 -5.19
C ASN A 123 11.58 -12.93 -6.65
N LEU A 124 12.19 -11.94 -7.28
CA LEU A 124 12.02 -11.66 -8.69
C LEU A 124 12.74 -12.73 -9.51
N PRO A 125 12.16 -13.19 -10.63
CA PRO A 125 12.79 -14.20 -11.48
C PRO A 125 13.86 -13.61 -12.42
N PHE A 126 14.32 -12.38 -12.16
CA PHE A 126 15.15 -11.60 -13.05
C PHE A 126 16.63 -11.80 -12.72
N GLU A 127 17.15 -12.99 -13.04
CA GLU A 127 18.53 -13.35 -12.73
C GLU A 127 19.38 -13.52 -14.01
N PRO A 128 20.47 -12.75 -14.17
CA PRO A 128 21.36 -12.89 -15.32
C PRO A 128 22.35 -14.06 -15.20
N TYR A 129 22.54 -14.60 -13.99
CA TYR A 129 23.55 -15.62 -13.69
C TYR A 129 22.98 -16.95 -13.19
N ALA A 130 21.66 -17.04 -13.01
CA ALA A 130 20.97 -18.24 -12.53
C ALA A 130 19.96 -18.72 -13.58
N ASN A 131 19.95 -20.03 -13.82
CA ASN A 131 19.04 -20.68 -14.76
C ASN A 131 18.18 -21.72 -14.02
N GLY A 132 17.01 -22.01 -14.57
CA GLY A 132 16.13 -23.06 -14.07
C GLY A 132 14.64 -22.71 -14.16
N ASP A 133 13.82 -23.74 -13.94
CA ASP A 133 12.36 -23.69 -14.03
C ASP A 133 11.71 -22.47 -13.34
N PRO A 134 12.11 -22.05 -12.11
CA PRO A 134 11.47 -20.93 -11.44
C PRO A 134 11.71 -19.59 -12.13
N PHE A 135 12.82 -19.41 -12.84
CA PHE A 135 13.14 -18.16 -13.54
C PHE A 135 12.39 -18.10 -14.88
N GLU A 136 12.46 -19.18 -15.65
CA GLU A 136 11.87 -19.26 -17.00
C GLU A 136 10.34 -19.24 -16.96
N LYS A 137 9.72 -19.98 -16.02
CA LYS A 137 8.26 -20.08 -15.93
C LYS A 137 7.61 -18.80 -15.40
N ASN A 138 8.30 -18.02 -14.57
CA ASN A 138 7.73 -16.86 -13.90
C ASN A 138 8.04 -15.52 -14.58
N ILE A 139 8.98 -15.47 -15.53
CA ILE A 139 9.40 -14.21 -16.17
C ILE A 139 8.23 -13.48 -16.83
N LYS A 140 7.37 -14.20 -17.57
CA LYS A 140 6.20 -13.60 -18.25
C LYS A 140 5.23 -12.98 -17.25
N THR A 141 4.94 -13.68 -16.15
CA THR A 141 4.05 -13.20 -15.08
C THR A 141 4.64 -11.99 -14.37
N CYS A 142 5.93 -11.99 -14.05
CA CYS A 142 6.58 -10.88 -13.35
C CYS A 142 6.81 -9.65 -14.24
N LEU A 143 6.70 -9.78 -15.56
CA LEU A 143 6.68 -8.68 -16.51
C LEU A 143 5.28 -8.12 -16.78
N ASP A 144 4.21 -8.82 -16.35
CA ASP A 144 2.84 -8.34 -16.50
C ASP A 144 2.48 -7.32 -15.40
N ILE A 145 2.12 -6.11 -15.81
CA ILE A 145 1.66 -5.05 -14.91
C ILE A 145 0.37 -5.44 -14.18
N ASN A 146 -0.52 -6.20 -14.83
CA ASN A 146 -1.78 -6.61 -14.22
C ASN A 146 -1.54 -7.55 -13.04
N PHE A 147 -0.56 -8.46 -13.13
CA PHE A 147 -0.14 -9.28 -12.02
C PHE A 147 0.27 -8.42 -10.81
N TRP A 148 1.13 -7.43 -11.01
CA TRP A 148 1.57 -6.56 -9.93
C TRP A 148 0.46 -5.70 -9.35
N ARG A 149 -0.46 -5.21 -10.19
CA ARG A 149 -1.63 -4.46 -9.74
C ARG A 149 -2.46 -5.30 -8.78
N ASP A 150 -2.83 -6.50 -9.22
CA ASP A 150 -3.73 -7.38 -8.47
C ASP A 150 -3.04 -7.93 -7.21
N TYR A 151 -1.74 -8.25 -7.30
CA TYR A 151 -0.94 -8.69 -6.16
C TYR A 151 -0.78 -7.61 -5.08
N ILE A 152 -0.45 -6.38 -5.46
CA ILE A 152 -0.31 -5.27 -4.52
C ILE A 152 -1.66 -4.88 -3.91
N ASP A 153 -2.73 -4.84 -4.71
CA ASP A 153 -4.09 -4.60 -4.21
C ASP A 153 -4.48 -5.70 -3.20
N PHE A 154 -4.15 -6.97 -3.48
CA PHE A 154 -4.35 -8.08 -2.55
C PHE A 154 -3.58 -7.88 -1.24
N LEU A 155 -2.31 -7.46 -1.28
CA LEU A 155 -1.53 -7.18 -0.07
C LEU A 155 -2.17 -6.06 0.77
N ALA A 156 -2.63 -4.99 0.14
CA ALA A 156 -3.26 -3.85 0.81
C ALA A 156 -4.58 -4.26 1.50
N LEU A 157 -5.41 -5.07 0.83
CA LEU A 157 -6.65 -5.61 1.39
C LEU A 157 -6.39 -6.49 2.62
N ASN A 158 -5.29 -7.24 2.61
CA ASN A 158 -4.86 -8.05 3.74
C ASN A 158 -4.02 -7.26 4.76
N ARG A 159 -4.07 -5.92 4.72
CA ARG A 159 -3.42 -5.01 5.67
C ARG A 159 -1.89 -5.15 5.75
N TYR A 160 -1.24 -5.70 4.71
CA TYR A 160 0.22 -5.64 4.57
C TYR A 160 0.65 -4.21 4.24
N ASN A 161 1.82 -3.80 4.73
CA ASN A 161 2.35 -2.45 4.55
C ASN A 161 3.79 -2.41 4.01
N CYS A 162 4.32 -3.57 3.63
CA CYS A 162 5.69 -3.69 3.12
C CYS A 162 5.79 -4.74 2.00
N LEU A 163 6.41 -4.37 0.89
CA LEU A 163 6.77 -5.29 -0.19
C LEU A 163 8.29 -5.24 -0.39
N SER A 164 8.96 -6.34 -0.12
CA SER A 164 10.40 -6.46 -0.38
C SER A 164 10.65 -7.31 -1.64
N LEU A 165 11.28 -6.69 -2.63
CA LEU A 165 11.66 -7.30 -3.90
C LEU A 165 13.11 -7.74 -3.81
N TRP A 166 13.36 -9.02 -4.06
CA TRP A 166 14.69 -9.62 -3.97
C TRP A 166 15.13 -10.07 -5.36
N SER A 167 16.33 -9.67 -5.75
CA SER A 167 16.97 -10.08 -7.01
C SER A 167 18.48 -10.09 -6.78
N GLU A 168 19.24 -11.00 -7.38
CA GLU A 168 20.71 -10.95 -7.26
C GLU A 168 21.24 -9.68 -7.92
N HIS A 169 20.70 -9.32 -9.07
CA HIS A 169 21.14 -8.16 -9.81
C HIS A 169 19.99 -7.42 -10.54
N PRO A 170 19.19 -6.58 -9.88
CA PRO A 170 18.04 -5.93 -10.54
C PRO A 170 18.41 -4.78 -11.48
N PHE A 171 19.63 -4.22 -11.35
CA PHE A 171 19.99 -2.93 -11.95
C PHE A 171 20.09 -2.94 -13.48
N HIS A 172 20.45 -4.09 -14.07
CA HIS A 172 20.53 -4.25 -15.52
C HIS A 172 19.18 -4.06 -16.24
N MET A 173 18.06 -4.12 -15.51
CA MET A 173 16.71 -3.88 -16.00
C MET A 173 16.18 -2.47 -15.68
N MET A 174 16.95 -1.63 -14.99
CA MET A 174 16.51 -0.32 -14.52
C MET A 174 17.24 0.85 -15.21
N PHE A 175 18.53 0.69 -15.50
CA PHE A 175 19.32 1.74 -16.12
C PHE A 175 20.50 1.17 -16.90
N ARG A 176 21.00 1.95 -17.86
CA ARG A 176 22.26 1.68 -18.58
C ARG A 176 23.28 2.73 -18.15
N LEU A 177 24.46 2.29 -17.74
CA LEU A 177 25.56 3.18 -17.37
C LEU A 177 26.31 3.62 -18.62
N GLU A 178 26.51 4.93 -18.80
CA GLU A 178 27.27 5.48 -19.94
C GLU A 178 28.70 4.93 -20.01
N LYS A 179 29.36 4.80 -18.85
CA LYS A 179 30.74 4.27 -18.75
C LYS A 179 30.81 2.76 -19.02
N TYR A 180 29.72 2.03 -18.83
CA TYR A 180 29.68 0.57 -18.95
C TYR A 180 28.39 0.11 -19.67
N PRO A 181 28.21 0.47 -20.96
CA PRO A 181 26.95 0.22 -21.64
C PRO A 181 26.66 -1.28 -21.81
N TYR A 182 27.71 -2.10 -21.93
CA TYR A 182 27.63 -3.55 -22.13
C TYR A 182 27.12 -4.32 -20.90
N THR A 183 26.96 -3.69 -19.73
CA THR A 183 26.37 -4.35 -18.55
C THR A 183 24.85 -4.46 -18.61
N CYS A 184 24.21 -3.77 -19.57
CA CYS A 184 22.79 -3.88 -19.86
C CYS A 184 22.62 -4.65 -21.18
N PRO A 185 22.20 -5.93 -21.15
CA PRO A 185 22.10 -6.75 -22.36
C PRO A 185 20.88 -6.40 -23.24
N TYR A 186 19.99 -5.53 -22.77
CA TYR A 186 18.72 -5.22 -23.42
C TYR A 186 18.81 -4.06 -24.39
N SER A 187 18.01 -4.13 -25.46
CA SER A 187 17.74 -2.99 -26.35
C SER A 187 17.05 -1.85 -25.59
N ASP A 188 17.05 -0.64 -26.16
CA ASP A 188 16.40 0.52 -25.54
C ASP A 188 14.89 0.31 -25.34
N VAL A 189 14.24 -0.36 -26.30
CA VAL A 189 12.81 -0.68 -26.23
C VAL A 189 12.50 -1.66 -25.11
N GLU A 190 13.32 -2.70 -24.95
CA GLU A 190 13.15 -3.69 -23.86
C GLU A 190 13.45 -3.07 -22.50
N LEU A 191 14.53 -2.30 -22.39
CA LEU A 191 14.90 -1.62 -21.16
C LEU A 191 13.80 -0.66 -20.69
N GLU A 192 13.16 0.08 -21.60
CA GLU A 192 12.07 0.97 -21.22
C GLU A 192 10.84 0.20 -20.70
N LYS A 193 10.49 -0.94 -21.33
CA LYS A 193 9.42 -1.82 -20.82
C LYS A 193 9.71 -2.31 -19.39
N TYR A 194 10.95 -2.70 -19.11
CA TYR A 194 11.33 -3.16 -17.77
C TYR A 194 11.32 -2.06 -16.74
N LYS A 195 11.80 -0.87 -17.09
CA LYS A 195 11.68 0.32 -16.24
C LYS A 195 10.22 0.60 -15.91
N ASP A 196 9.31 0.48 -16.88
CA ASP A 196 7.90 0.74 -16.66
C ASP A 196 7.27 -0.24 -15.67
N VAL A 197 7.68 -1.52 -15.68
CA VAL A 197 7.27 -2.49 -14.66
C VAL A 197 7.72 -2.04 -13.27
N TYR A 198 9.00 -1.68 -13.08
CA TYR A 198 9.49 -1.23 -11.77
C TYR A 198 8.86 0.09 -11.32
N LYS A 199 8.75 1.08 -12.20
CA LYS A 199 8.05 2.35 -11.93
C LYS A 199 6.61 2.07 -11.50
N PHE A 200 5.92 1.17 -12.20
CA PHE A 200 4.56 0.76 -11.86
C PHE A 200 4.50 0.15 -10.45
N ILE A 201 5.35 -0.84 -10.15
CA ILE A 201 5.38 -1.50 -8.84
C ILE A 201 5.56 -0.48 -7.71
N PHE A 202 6.57 0.40 -7.81
CA PHE A 202 6.86 1.38 -6.75
C PHE A 202 5.74 2.40 -6.60
N ARG A 203 5.23 2.94 -7.72
CA ARG A 203 4.14 3.91 -7.71
C ARG A 203 2.86 3.29 -7.15
N HIS A 204 2.47 2.12 -7.64
CA HIS A 204 1.22 1.45 -7.26
C HIS A 204 1.26 0.98 -5.81
N ALA A 205 2.38 0.43 -5.34
CA ALA A 205 2.58 0.09 -3.93
C ALA A 205 2.41 1.31 -3.01
N LYS A 206 3.01 2.46 -3.37
CA LYS A 206 2.85 3.71 -2.63
C LYS A 206 1.39 4.19 -2.59
N MET A 207 0.68 4.10 -3.72
CA MET A 207 -0.75 4.42 -3.82
C MET A 207 -1.64 3.49 -2.97
N ARG A 208 -1.12 2.34 -2.52
CA ARG A 208 -1.80 1.41 -1.62
C ARG A 208 -1.27 1.41 -0.19
N GLY A 209 -0.37 2.33 0.14
CA GLY A 209 0.19 2.45 1.49
C GLY A 209 1.28 1.42 1.81
N LEU A 210 1.86 0.77 0.80
CA LEU A 210 2.98 -0.15 0.98
C LEU A 210 4.32 0.55 0.81
N LYS A 211 5.24 0.30 1.75
CA LYS A 211 6.66 0.64 1.63
C LYS A 211 7.35 -0.42 0.76
N THR A 212 8.09 0.01 -0.26
CA THR A 212 8.82 -0.91 -1.15
C THR A 212 10.32 -0.91 -0.83
N TYR A 213 10.91 -2.11 -0.82
CA TYR A 213 12.34 -2.31 -0.62
C TYR A 213 12.90 -3.14 -1.76
N LEU A 214 13.96 -2.65 -2.41
CA LEU A 214 14.72 -3.44 -3.36
C LEU A 214 15.97 -3.99 -2.68
N ILE A 215 16.09 -5.30 -2.71
CA ILE A 215 17.08 -6.04 -1.94
C ILE A 215 17.94 -6.84 -2.91
N THR A 216 19.25 -6.64 -2.83
CA THR A 216 20.21 -7.35 -3.67
C THR A 216 21.00 -8.35 -2.85
N TYR A 217 21.22 -9.55 -3.38
CA TYR A 217 22.22 -10.45 -2.83
C TYR A 217 23.62 -9.93 -3.20
N LYS A 218 24.56 -9.85 -2.25
CA LYS A 218 25.98 -9.59 -2.55
C LYS A 218 26.91 -10.48 -1.74
N ASP A 219 27.80 -11.13 -2.46
CA ASP A 219 29.08 -11.69 -2.01
C ASP A 219 30.24 -10.72 -2.34
N ASN A 220 30.33 -9.53 -1.72
CA ASN A 220 31.62 -8.79 -1.66
C ASN A 220 31.64 -7.65 -0.60
N PRO A 221 32.65 -7.55 0.29
CA PRO A 221 32.71 -6.57 1.40
C PRO A 221 32.96 -5.09 1.03
N PHE A 222 33.30 -4.77 -0.22
CA PHE A 222 33.88 -3.45 -0.54
C PHE A 222 32.89 -2.28 -0.72
N CYS A 223 31.59 -2.53 -0.92
CA CYS A 223 30.62 -1.46 -1.21
C CYS A 223 29.87 -0.92 0.01
N CYS A 224 30.08 -1.43 1.23
CA CYS A 224 29.29 -1.04 2.40
C CYS A 224 30.18 -0.73 3.62
N LYS A 225 30.75 0.47 3.69
CA LYS A 225 31.13 1.08 4.97
C LYS A 225 30.03 2.04 5.41
N GLY A 226 28.98 1.48 6.02
CA GLY A 226 28.06 2.21 6.90
C GLY A 226 28.52 2.07 8.36
N PRO A 227 28.22 3.04 9.24
CA PRO A 227 28.97 3.26 10.48
C PRO A 227 28.62 2.33 11.66
N TRP A 228 27.89 1.23 11.46
CA TRP A 228 27.54 0.31 12.55
C TRP A 228 27.97 -1.14 12.25
N SER A 229 29.17 -1.44 12.75
CA SER A 229 29.72 -2.75 13.13
C SER A 229 30.27 -3.74 12.07
N PRO A 230 31.36 -4.47 12.40
CA PRO A 230 32.17 -5.23 11.45
C PRO A 230 31.64 -6.65 11.24
N GLY A 231 31.50 -7.06 9.97
CA GLY A 231 31.28 -8.45 9.56
C GLY A 231 29.91 -8.68 8.90
N ARG A 232 29.92 -8.79 7.56
CA ARG A 232 28.78 -9.13 6.67
C ARG A 232 27.55 -8.22 6.80
N THR A 233 27.63 -7.03 6.21
CA THR A 233 26.50 -6.12 6.02
C THR A 233 25.73 -6.46 4.73
N ARG A 234 24.44 -6.82 4.87
CA ARG A 234 23.46 -6.83 3.77
C ARG A 234 23.10 -5.38 3.43
N GLY A 235 23.22 -4.99 2.17
CA GLY A 235 22.79 -3.67 1.69
C GLY A 235 21.31 -3.69 1.31
N TYR A 236 20.58 -2.63 1.67
CA TYR A 236 19.18 -2.43 1.27
C TYR A 236 19.04 -1.03 0.68
N VAL A 237 18.31 -0.91 -0.43
CA VAL A 237 17.92 0.39 -0.98
C VAL A 237 16.43 0.59 -0.73
N ARG A 238 16.09 1.61 0.05
CA ARG A 238 14.70 2.05 0.23
C ARG A 238 14.32 2.87 -1.00
N MET A 239 13.31 2.41 -1.75
CA MET A 239 12.76 3.17 -2.87
C MET A 239 11.70 4.14 -2.29
N VAL A 240 11.85 5.44 -2.60
CA VAL A 240 11.06 6.57 -2.02
C VAL A 240 9.74 6.78 -2.76
#